data_AF-A0AAU9L4Y0-F1
#
_entry.id   AF-A0AAU9L4Y0-F1
#
_cell.length_a   1.000
_cell.length_b   1.000
_cell.length_c   1.000
_cell.angle_alpha   90.00
_cell.angle_beta   90.00
_cell.angle_gamma   90.00
#
_symmetry.space_group_name_H-M   'P 1'
#
loop_
_entity.id
_entity.type
_entity.pdbx_description
1 polymer ?
#
loop_
_entity_poly.entity_id
_entity_poly.type
_entity_poly.pdbx_seq_one_letter_code
_entity_poly.pdbx_strand_id
1 'polypeptide(L)'
;MNLSEQNAHVNRQVVAGTMCDRSSEPSATSSISLFAFPAECNFSVTRNNRNAIVNQVHAGCWNNSSSKDTRWLVLTDAAKYVATHRLDLSTCHPDFVTLSFYKIFGYPTGLGALVMRKSAMSYLKKLYHGGGTVQSILAGRNYVVPRGMDNSNDVSSRFVDGTQSFLSILALRHGIHQVEKLGMANISAHTEALRALLVDRLAGLQHWNGRPICVVYGNDSGRSNAEQQGPNVACNFLRSDASYVGYSEVHKLAEIHNIHLRTGCFCTPGACQHYLGLSELDLMLNIAVGHVCGDDVDVVHGLPTGAVRLSLGYT
;
A
#
# COMPACT_ATOMS: atom_id res chain seq x y z
N MET A 1 -24.58 -9.36 -45.65
CA MET A 1 -24.41 -7.89 -45.77
C MET A 1 -23.09 -7.58 -45.09
N ASN A 2 -22.18 -6.88 -45.77
CA ASN A 2 -20.73 -6.84 -45.43
C ASN A 2 -20.49 -6.06 -44.12
N LEU A 3 -19.38 -6.20 -43.37
CA LEU A 3 -17.96 -6.36 -43.73
C LEU A 3 -17.37 -5.15 -44.50
N SER A 4 -17.63 -3.98 -43.94
CA SER A 4 -16.85 -2.73 -44.05
C SER A 4 -17.06 -1.92 -42.76
N GLU A 5 -16.15 -1.08 -42.26
CA GLU A 5 -14.76 -0.82 -42.68
C GLU A 5 -13.88 -0.47 -41.46
N GLN A 6 -12.55 -0.62 -41.61
CA GLN A 6 -11.50 -0.25 -40.66
C GLN A 6 -11.00 1.20 -40.87
N ASN A 7 -10.38 1.77 -39.82
CA ASN A 7 -9.33 2.81 -39.84
C ASN A 7 -9.65 4.23 -40.36
N ALA A 8 -9.35 5.26 -39.54
CA ALA A 8 -8.38 6.32 -39.88
C ALA A 8 -8.09 7.32 -38.72
N HIS A 9 -6.79 7.58 -38.48
CA HIS A 9 -6.11 8.76 -37.91
C HIS A 9 -6.59 9.44 -36.60
N VAL A 10 -5.77 9.71 -35.57
CA VAL A 10 -4.36 10.19 -35.42
C VAL A 10 -4.17 11.72 -35.49
N ASN A 11 -3.81 12.30 -34.32
CA ASN A 11 -3.08 13.55 -34.03
C ASN A 11 -3.49 14.92 -34.65
N ARG A 12 -3.74 15.89 -33.75
CA ARG A 12 -3.12 17.24 -33.66
C ARG A 12 -3.52 17.88 -32.32
N GLN A 13 -2.62 18.04 -31.34
CA GLN A 13 -1.63 19.13 -31.14
C GLN A 13 -2.19 20.54 -30.85
N VAL A 14 -1.72 21.09 -29.72
CA VAL A 14 -1.30 22.51 -29.47
C VAL A 14 -2.33 23.53 -28.94
N VAL A 15 -2.14 23.84 -27.63
CA VAL A 15 -2.05 25.16 -26.97
C VAL A 15 -3.15 26.22 -27.18
N ALA A 16 -4.00 26.37 -26.15
CA ALA A 16 -4.28 27.64 -25.45
C ALA A 16 -4.90 27.27 -24.07
N GLY A 17 -4.65 27.95 -22.95
CA GLY A 17 -4.03 29.26 -22.78
C GLY A 17 -4.89 30.21 -21.96
N THR A 18 -5.53 29.74 -20.88
CA THR A 18 -6.43 30.58 -20.06
C THR A 18 -6.25 30.29 -18.57
N MET A 19 -5.90 31.33 -17.80
CA MET A 19 -5.89 31.28 -16.34
C MET A 19 -7.34 31.31 -15.82
N CYS A 20 -7.69 30.40 -14.91
CA CYS A 20 -8.93 30.47 -14.15
C CYS A 20 -8.60 30.75 -12.68
N ASP A 21 -8.60 32.03 -12.32
CA ASP A 21 -8.74 32.45 -10.93
C ASP A 21 -10.24 32.41 -10.54
N ARG A 22 -10.57 31.83 -9.39
CA ARG A 22 -11.93 31.84 -8.81
C ARG A 22 -11.92 31.40 -7.36
N SER A 23 -11.89 32.38 -6.46
CA SER A 23 -12.39 32.25 -5.10
C SER A 23 -13.93 32.19 -5.11
N SER A 24 -14.53 31.05 -4.75
CA SER A 24 -15.97 30.95 -4.47
C SER A 24 -16.26 29.83 -3.47
N GLU A 25 -17.16 30.08 -2.53
CA GLU A 25 -17.59 29.11 -1.51
C GLU A 25 -18.28 27.88 -2.15
N PRO A 26 -18.19 26.69 -1.54
CA PRO A 26 -18.67 25.45 -2.16
C PRO A 26 -20.21 25.35 -2.13
N SER A 27 -20.81 25.19 -3.31
CA SER A 27 -22.24 24.90 -3.47
C SER A 27 -22.59 23.46 -3.10
N ALA A 28 -23.85 23.21 -2.76
CA ALA A 28 -24.29 22.03 -2.02
C ALA A 28 -24.42 20.71 -2.81
N THR A 29 -23.80 20.57 -3.99
CA THR A 29 -23.95 19.37 -4.86
C THR A 29 -22.64 18.83 -5.45
N SER A 30 -21.46 19.18 -4.92
CA SER A 30 -20.23 18.49 -5.32
C SER A 30 -20.18 17.07 -4.76
N SER A 31 -20.10 16.08 -5.63
CA SER A 31 -19.83 14.68 -5.24
C SER A 31 -18.43 14.55 -4.65
N ILE A 32 -18.22 13.64 -3.71
CA ILE A 32 -16.91 13.40 -3.07
C ILE A 32 -16.44 12.00 -3.48
N SER A 33 -15.17 11.89 -3.89
CA SER A 33 -14.52 10.62 -4.18
C SER A 33 -13.17 10.55 -3.45
N LEU A 34 -12.72 9.33 -3.15
CA LEU A 34 -11.45 9.09 -2.45
C LEU A 34 -10.51 8.33 -3.38
N PHE A 35 -9.35 8.91 -3.68
CA PHE A 35 -8.25 8.19 -4.29
C PHE A 35 -7.30 7.68 -3.20
N ALA A 36 -7.18 6.36 -3.08
CA ALA A 36 -6.31 5.71 -2.09
C ALA A 36 -5.17 4.99 -2.80
N PHE A 37 -3.92 5.24 -2.39
CA PHE A 37 -2.74 4.58 -2.96
C PHE A 37 -1.65 4.33 -1.91
N PRO A 38 -0.87 3.23 -2.03
CA PRO A 38 0.28 3.01 -1.16
C PRO A 38 1.44 3.93 -1.53
N ALA A 39 2.09 4.52 -0.53
CA ALA A 39 3.37 5.21 -0.72
C ALA A 39 4.49 4.24 -1.12
N GLU A 40 4.41 2.98 -0.66
CA GLU A 40 5.31 1.89 -1.04
C GLU A 40 4.50 0.59 -1.21
N CYS A 41 4.65 -0.07 -2.35
CA CYS A 41 3.98 -1.33 -2.65
C CYS A 41 4.39 -2.45 -1.68
N ASN A 42 3.45 -3.21 -1.10
CA ASN A 42 3.81 -4.35 -0.24
C ASN A 42 4.56 -5.45 -1.02
N PHE A 43 4.20 -5.66 -2.30
CA PHE A 43 4.77 -6.68 -3.19
C PHE A 43 6.11 -6.22 -3.82
N SER A 44 6.06 -5.31 -4.79
CA SER A 44 7.22 -4.91 -5.60
C SER A 44 8.22 -3.99 -4.90
N VAL A 45 7.94 -3.59 -3.64
CA VAL A 45 8.64 -2.55 -2.87
C VAL A 45 8.81 -1.19 -3.56
N THR A 46 8.24 -0.98 -4.75
CA THR A 46 8.32 0.30 -5.48
C THR A 46 7.69 1.42 -4.66
N ARG A 47 8.39 2.56 -4.57
CA ARG A 47 7.93 3.79 -3.93
C ARG A 47 7.31 4.69 -5.00
N ASN A 48 6.05 5.09 -4.78
CA ASN A 48 5.31 5.93 -5.72
C ASN A 48 5.75 7.40 -5.59
N ASN A 49 5.76 8.16 -6.70
CA ASN A 49 5.95 9.61 -6.64
C ASN A 49 4.69 10.28 -6.07
N ARG A 50 4.58 10.25 -4.74
CA ARG A 50 3.45 10.77 -3.96
C ARG A 50 3.13 12.22 -4.28
N ASN A 51 4.15 13.07 -4.48
CA ASN A 51 3.95 14.49 -4.74
C ASN A 51 3.29 14.70 -6.11
N ALA A 52 3.77 14.01 -7.15
CA ALA A 52 3.13 14.05 -8.46
C ALA A 52 1.68 13.55 -8.40
N ILE A 53 1.43 12.40 -7.74
CA ILE A 53 0.10 11.79 -7.62
C ILE A 53 -0.87 12.70 -6.86
N VAL A 54 -0.50 13.15 -5.65
CA VAL A 54 -1.35 14.04 -4.82
C VAL A 54 -1.67 15.32 -5.59
N ASN A 55 -0.66 15.96 -6.20
CA ASN A 55 -0.86 17.21 -6.92
C ASN A 55 -1.73 17.04 -8.17
N GLN A 56 -1.59 15.94 -8.92
CA GLN A 56 -2.43 15.65 -10.09
C GLN A 56 -3.90 15.40 -9.72
N VAL A 57 -4.15 14.65 -8.64
CA VAL A 57 -5.52 14.39 -8.18
C VAL A 57 -6.16 15.66 -7.63
N HIS A 58 -5.43 16.46 -6.83
CA HIS A 58 -5.91 17.76 -6.33
C HIS A 58 -6.09 18.82 -7.43
N ALA A 59 -5.28 18.79 -8.49
CA ALA A 59 -5.47 19.62 -9.68
C ALA A 59 -6.63 19.17 -10.58
N GLY A 60 -7.34 18.09 -10.23
CA GLY A 60 -8.48 17.58 -11.01
C GLY A 60 -8.08 16.92 -12.33
N CYS A 61 -6.80 16.56 -12.53
CA CYS A 61 -6.32 15.94 -13.78
C CYS A 61 -6.98 14.57 -14.06
N TRP A 62 -7.64 13.98 -13.06
CA TRP A 62 -8.33 12.69 -13.13
C TRP A 62 -9.86 12.84 -13.17
N ASN A 63 -10.38 14.07 -13.21
CA ASN A 63 -11.80 14.31 -13.48
C ASN A 63 -12.08 14.00 -14.95
N ASN A 64 -12.96 13.03 -15.18
CA ASN A 64 -13.41 12.70 -16.53
C ASN A 64 -14.33 13.83 -17.03
N SER A 65 -14.30 14.16 -18.33
CA SER A 65 -15.08 15.30 -18.87
C SER A 65 -16.61 15.18 -18.66
N SER A 66 -17.08 13.97 -18.34
CA SER A 66 -18.46 13.62 -18.00
C SER A 66 -18.82 13.79 -16.51
N SER A 67 -17.86 13.86 -15.58
CA SER A 67 -18.09 14.06 -14.14
C SER A 67 -17.92 15.53 -13.76
N LYS A 68 -18.98 16.33 -13.91
CA LYS A 68 -19.02 17.71 -13.39
C LYS A 68 -19.16 17.67 -11.86
N ASP A 69 -18.36 18.50 -11.18
CA ASP A 69 -18.30 18.66 -9.72
C ASP A 69 -18.09 17.36 -8.91
N THR A 70 -17.00 16.62 -9.19
CA THR A 70 -16.41 15.67 -8.24
C THR A 70 -15.17 16.27 -7.56
N ARG A 71 -15.21 16.36 -6.23
CA ARG A 71 -14.06 16.66 -5.39
C ARG A 71 -13.35 15.36 -5.00
N TRP A 72 -12.10 15.21 -5.44
CA TRP A 72 -11.25 14.11 -5.01
C TRP A 72 -10.49 14.46 -3.74
N LEU A 73 -10.55 13.55 -2.76
CA LEU A 73 -9.68 13.52 -1.59
C LEU A 73 -8.61 12.45 -1.81
N VAL A 74 -7.44 12.62 -1.20
CA VAL A 74 -6.32 11.68 -1.35
C VAL A 74 -5.95 11.02 -0.02
N LEU A 75 -5.96 9.69 0.00
CA LEU A 75 -5.39 8.87 1.07
C LEU A 75 -4.08 8.23 0.59
N THR A 76 -3.00 8.50 1.33
CA THR A 76 -1.72 7.84 1.12
C THR A 76 -1.51 6.79 2.20
N ASP A 77 -1.50 5.50 1.83
CA ASP A 77 -1.09 4.46 2.76
C ASP A 77 0.43 4.46 2.91
N ALA A 78 0.89 5.04 4.02
CA ALA A 78 2.30 5.13 4.34
C ALA A 78 2.78 4.00 5.26
N ALA A 79 1.92 3.03 5.62
CA ALA A 79 2.20 2.03 6.65
C ALA A 79 3.49 1.22 6.43
N LYS A 80 3.84 0.89 5.17
CA LYS A 80 5.12 0.26 4.82
C LYS A 80 6.24 1.28 4.59
N TYR A 81 5.93 2.39 3.92
CA TYR A 81 6.90 3.45 3.59
C TYR A 81 7.62 4.00 4.82
N VAL A 82 6.91 4.21 5.95
CA VAL A 82 7.53 4.73 7.18
C VAL A 82 8.39 3.73 7.95
N ALA A 83 8.47 2.47 7.50
CA ALA A 83 9.35 1.47 8.12
C ALA A 83 10.84 1.81 7.93
N THR A 84 11.19 2.33 6.75
CA THR A 84 12.58 2.59 6.34
C THR A 84 12.75 3.91 5.57
N HIS A 85 11.75 4.80 5.62
CA HIS A 85 11.84 6.12 4.98
C HIS A 85 11.13 7.21 5.79
N ARG A 86 11.62 8.44 5.69
CA ARG A 86 11.07 9.60 6.41
C ARG A 86 9.81 10.11 5.71
N LEU A 87 8.69 10.13 6.42
CA LEU A 87 7.48 10.82 5.97
C LEU A 87 7.62 12.32 6.23
N ASP A 88 7.62 13.13 5.17
CA ASP A 88 7.52 14.59 5.27
C ASP A 88 6.16 15.06 4.73
N LEU A 89 5.38 15.72 5.59
CA LEU A 89 4.08 16.29 5.26
C LEU A 89 4.15 17.80 4.95
N SER A 90 5.33 18.41 5.04
CA SER A 90 5.58 19.78 4.58
C SER A 90 5.77 19.88 3.06
N THR A 91 6.18 18.77 2.42
CA THR A 91 6.38 18.69 0.95
C THR A 91 5.27 17.93 0.23
N CYS A 92 4.59 17.01 0.94
CA CYS A 92 3.55 16.15 0.41
C CYS A 92 2.24 16.39 1.16
N HIS A 93 1.14 16.62 0.44
CA HIS A 93 -0.07 17.23 1.03
C HIS A 93 -1.38 16.43 0.92
N PRO A 94 -1.41 15.08 1.06
CA PRO A 94 -2.66 14.32 1.02
C PRO A 94 -3.64 14.75 2.12
N ASP A 95 -4.91 14.39 1.93
CA ASP A 95 -5.98 14.64 2.91
C ASP A 95 -5.91 13.68 4.09
N PHE A 96 -5.46 12.44 3.84
CA PHE A 96 -5.33 11.35 4.81
C PHE A 96 -4.02 10.59 4.65
N VAL A 97 -3.43 10.12 5.74
CA VAL A 97 -2.25 9.24 5.75
C VAL A 97 -2.42 8.16 6.82
N THR A 98 -2.28 6.89 6.43
CA THR A 98 -2.31 5.74 7.36
C THR A 98 -0.92 5.27 7.73
N LEU A 99 -0.73 4.90 9.00
CA LEU A 99 0.52 4.43 9.60
C LEU A 99 0.29 3.12 10.38
N SER A 100 1.31 2.29 10.50
CA SER A 100 1.30 1.05 11.32
C SER A 100 2.57 0.96 12.14
N PHE A 101 2.48 1.08 13.47
CA PHE A 101 3.68 1.22 14.32
C PHE A 101 4.52 -0.06 14.38
N TYR A 102 3.87 -1.24 14.37
CA TYR A 102 4.59 -2.52 14.30
C TYR A 102 5.45 -2.68 13.03
N LYS A 103 5.12 -1.98 11.93
CA LYS A 103 5.97 -1.96 10.73
C LYS A 103 7.19 -1.05 10.88
N ILE A 104 7.22 -0.14 11.86
CA ILE A 104 8.37 0.75 12.08
C ILE A 104 9.38 0.10 13.04
N PHE A 105 8.89 -0.53 14.11
CA PHE A 105 9.75 -1.06 15.18
C PHE A 105 9.23 -2.36 15.83
N GLY A 106 8.46 -3.17 15.09
CA GLY A 106 8.06 -4.53 15.47
C GLY A 106 6.94 -4.68 16.51
N TYR A 107 6.68 -3.65 17.32
CA TYR A 107 5.76 -3.68 18.45
C TYR A 107 5.11 -2.30 18.66
N PRO A 108 3.90 -2.16 19.23
CA PRO A 108 2.90 -3.19 19.46
C PRO A 108 2.12 -3.53 18.19
N THR A 109 1.70 -4.78 18.07
CA THR A 109 0.76 -5.21 17.02
C THR A 109 -0.64 -4.64 17.28
N GLY A 110 -1.42 -4.46 16.22
CA GLY A 110 -2.79 -3.93 16.31
C GLY A 110 -2.91 -2.40 16.50
N LEU A 111 -1.80 -1.66 16.59
CA LEU A 111 -1.81 -0.20 16.71
C LEU A 111 -1.27 0.50 15.44
N GLY A 112 -1.99 1.53 15.01
CA GLY A 112 -1.67 2.39 13.89
C GLY A 112 -2.16 3.81 14.12
N ALA A 113 -2.06 4.67 13.11
CA ALA A 113 -2.57 6.03 13.18
C ALA A 113 -3.16 6.48 11.83
N LEU A 114 -4.18 7.32 11.90
CA LEU A 114 -4.71 8.09 10.77
C LEU A 114 -4.36 9.56 11.00
N VAL A 115 -3.40 10.09 10.24
CA VAL A 115 -3.14 11.53 10.18
C VAL A 115 -4.05 12.12 9.10
N MET A 116 -4.68 13.25 9.38
CA MET A 116 -5.61 13.86 8.43
C MET A 116 -5.63 15.38 8.49
N ARG A 117 -6.00 16.02 7.39
CA ARG A 117 -6.21 17.48 7.33
C ARG A 117 -7.48 17.85 8.08
N LYS A 118 -7.44 18.93 8.88
CA LYS A 118 -8.63 19.49 9.55
C LYS A 118 -9.76 19.82 8.56
N SER A 119 -9.42 20.31 7.36
CA SER A 119 -10.35 20.57 6.27
C SER A 119 -11.04 19.31 5.71
N ALA A 120 -10.45 18.12 5.88
CA ALA A 120 -11.04 16.85 5.45
C ALA A 120 -11.96 16.22 6.52
N MET A 121 -12.01 16.80 7.73
CA MET A 121 -12.72 16.22 8.87
C MET A 121 -14.24 16.23 8.75
N SER A 122 -14.80 17.22 8.05
CA SER A 122 -16.23 17.30 7.74
C SER A 122 -16.72 16.18 6.83
N TYR A 123 -15.81 15.53 6.09
CA TYR A 123 -16.15 14.43 5.17
C TYR A 123 -16.19 13.06 5.85
N LEU A 124 -15.56 12.89 7.01
CA LEU A 124 -15.60 11.63 7.76
C LEU A 124 -16.95 11.44 8.48
N LYS A 125 -17.84 10.67 7.86
CA LYS A 125 -19.11 10.24 8.44
C LYS A 125 -18.93 8.87 9.11
N LYS A 126 -19.20 8.81 10.41
CA LYS A 126 -19.21 7.54 11.14
C LYS A 126 -20.56 6.85 10.96
N LEU A 127 -20.55 5.54 10.65
CA LEU A 127 -21.75 4.74 10.42
C LEU A 127 -22.15 3.87 11.62
N TYR A 128 -21.17 3.45 12.43
CA TYR A 128 -21.34 2.59 13.59
C TYR A 128 -20.74 3.26 14.83
N HIS A 129 -21.34 3.06 15.99
CA HIS A 129 -20.89 3.68 17.25
C HIS A 129 -20.64 2.61 18.32
N GLY A 130 -19.43 2.57 18.87
CA GLY A 130 -19.10 1.84 20.08
C GLY A 130 -19.18 2.73 21.33
N GLY A 131 -18.94 2.12 22.49
CA GLY A 131 -18.78 2.84 23.75
C GLY A 131 -17.72 3.94 23.66
N GLY A 132 -17.82 4.98 24.49
CA GLY A 132 -16.92 6.15 24.41
C GLY A 132 -17.28 7.15 23.31
N THR A 133 -17.77 6.72 22.14
CA THR A 133 -18.15 7.62 21.03
C THR A 133 -19.63 8.02 21.01
N VAL A 134 -20.41 7.52 21.97
CA VAL A 134 -21.78 7.93 22.25
C VAL A 134 -21.80 8.84 23.49
N GLN A 135 -22.55 9.94 23.41
CA GLN A 135 -22.85 10.83 24.53
C GLN A 135 -24.19 10.47 25.18
N SER A 136 -25.19 10.07 24.39
CA SER A 136 -26.48 9.57 24.87
C SER A 136 -27.15 8.63 23.85
N ILE A 137 -27.93 7.67 24.33
CA ILE A 137 -28.72 6.73 23.52
C ILE A 137 -30.06 6.48 24.22
N LEU A 138 -31.13 6.29 23.44
CA LEU A 138 -32.45 5.96 23.98
C LEU A 138 -32.75 4.47 23.77
N ALA A 139 -33.13 3.77 24.84
CA ALA A 139 -33.48 2.35 24.76
C ALA A 139 -34.80 2.09 24.00
N GLY A 140 -35.75 3.02 24.07
CA GLY A 140 -37.10 2.86 23.48
C GLY A 140 -37.24 3.28 22.01
N ARG A 141 -36.20 3.83 21.37
CA ARG A 141 -36.21 4.22 19.94
C ARG A 141 -34.80 4.37 19.41
N ASN A 142 -34.61 4.15 18.10
CA ASN A 142 -33.32 4.34 17.44
C ASN A 142 -32.92 5.83 17.38
N TYR A 143 -32.28 6.32 18.44
CA TYR A 143 -31.78 7.69 18.59
C TYR A 143 -30.48 7.68 19.38
N VAL A 144 -29.43 8.23 18.77
CA VAL A 144 -28.07 8.29 19.32
C VAL A 144 -27.54 9.72 19.18
N VAL A 145 -27.01 10.27 20.26
CA VAL A 145 -26.22 11.50 20.27
C VAL A 145 -24.75 11.09 20.30
N PRO A 146 -23.97 11.26 19.22
CA PRO A 146 -22.55 10.93 19.21
C PRO A 146 -21.72 12.00 19.92
N ARG A 147 -20.62 11.59 20.55
CA ARG A 147 -19.65 12.47 21.21
C ARG A 147 -18.87 13.30 20.18
N GLY A 148 -18.43 14.50 20.56
CA GLY A 148 -17.57 15.34 19.72
C GLY A 148 -18.33 16.07 18.60
N MET A 149 -19.66 16.20 18.72
CA MET A 149 -20.49 17.13 17.92
C MET A 149 -20.73 18.47 18.63
N ASP A 150 -20.27 18.62 19.87
CA ASP A 150 -20.56 19.68 20.84
C ASP A 150 -19.64 20.91 20.70
N ASN A 151 -19.16 21.23 19.49
CA ASN A 151 -18.14 22.27 19.21
C ASN A 151 -16.88 22.19 20.11
N SER A 152 -16.64 21.04 20.73
CA SER A 152 -15.50 20.81 21.61
C SER A 152 -14.19 20.76 20.80
N ASN A 153 -13.10 21.20 21.43
CA ASN A 153 -11.79 21.25 20.77
C ASN A 153 -11.24 19.87 20.33
N ASP A 154 -11.80 18.76 20.85
CA ASP A 154 -11.46 17.40 20.45
C ASP A 154 -12.56 16.75 19.61
N VAL A 155 -12.61 17.14 18.33
CA VAL A 155 -13.48 16.50 17.33
C VAL A 155 -13.01 15.06 17.02
N SER A 156 -11.80 14.65 17.42
CA SER A 156 -11.29 13.29 17.15
C SER A 156 -11.98 12.22 18.00
N SER A 157 -12.47 12.59 19.19
CA SER A 157 -13.14 11.68 20.14
C SER A 157 -14.30 10.88 19.53
N ARG A 158 -14.94 11.37 18.46
CA ARG A 158 -16.02 10.65 17.76
C ARG A 158 -15.55 9.34 17.11
N PHE A 159 -14.25 9.18 16.83
CA PHE A 159 -13.66 8.01 16.18
C PHE A 159 -12.96 7.04 17.15
N VAL A 160 -13.04 7.32 18.46
CA VAL A 160 -12.27 6.63 19.51
C VAL A 160 -13.16 5.60 20.22
N ASP A 161 -13.40 4.45 19.56
CA ASP A 161 -14.30 3.42 20.08
C ASP A 161 -13.70 2.59 21.22
N GLY A 162 -14.44 2.50 22.32
CA GLY A 162 -14.11 1.74 23.51
C GLY A 162 -12.92 2.29 24.30
N THR A 163 -12.50 1.51 25.29
CA THR A 163 -11.27 1.77 26.04
C THR A 163 -10.07 1.61 25.10
N GLN A 164 -9.32 2.69 24.89
CA GLN A 164 -8.14 2.64 24.03
C GLN A 164 -7.04 1.79 24.65
N SER A 165 -6.17 1.22 23.80
CA SER A 165 -5.04 0.39 24.21
C SER A 165 -3.90 1.25 24.81
N PHE A 166 -4.15 1.86 25.97
CA PHE A 166 -3.27 2.87 26.57
C PHE A 166 -1.85 2.34 26.85
N LEU A 167 -1.69 1.08 27.25
CA LEU A 167 -0.37 0.46 27.43
C LEU A 167 0.40 0.38 26.09
N SER A 168 -0.27 -0.02 25.01
CA SER A 168 0.30 -0.07 23.66
C SER A 168 0.67 1.33 23.16
N ILE A 169 -0.18 2.34 23.43
CA ILE A 169 0.09 3.75 23.08
C ILE A 169 1.32 4.27 23.85
N LEU A 170 1.44 3.96 25.15
CA LEU A 170 2.62 4.33 25.95
C LEU A 170 3.91 3.67 25.43
N ALA A 171 3.83 2.43 24.95
CA ALA A 171 4.97 1.73 24.37
C ALA A 171 5.52 2.39 23.09
N LEU A 172 4.69 3.10 22.31
CA LEU A 172 5.13 3.81 21.10
C LEU A 172 6.27 4.77 21.36
N ARG A 173 6.30 5.43 22.52
CA ARG A 173 7.38 6.34 22.93
C ARG A 173 8.74 5.66 22.90
N HIS A 174 8.81 4.40 23.30
CA HIS A 174 10.07 3.64 23.33
C HIS A 174 10.51 3.26 21.92
N GLY A 175 9.60 2.84 21.05
CA GLY A 175 9.91 2.53 19.66
C GLY A 175 10.33 3.76 18.85
N ILE A 176 9.59 4.87 18.96
CA ILE A 176 9.93 6.14 18.33
C ILE A 176 11.32 6.61 18.78
N HIS A 177 11.61 6.57 20.09
CA HIS A 177 12.93 6.96 20.61
C HIS A 177 14.09 6.10 20.05
N GLN A 178 13.89 4.80 19.82
CA GLN A 178 14.92 3.98 19.17
C GLN A 178 15.11 4.36 17.69
N VAL A 179 14.04 4.68 16.96
CA VAL A 179 14.12 5.16 15.57
C VAL A 179 14.80 6.52 15.48
N GLU A 180 14.54 7.43 16.42
CA GLU A 180 15.24 8.71 16.55
C GLU A 180 16.72 8.52 16.84
N LYS A 181 17.06 7.63 17.78
CA LYS A 181 18.45 7.30 18.16
C LYS A 181 19.25 6.68 17.02
N LEU A 182 18.64 5.77 16.25
CA LEU A 182 19.27 5.14 15.09
C LEU A 182 19.35 6.12 13.90
N GLY A 183 18.34 6.98 13.75
CA GLY A 183 18.19 7.90 12.64
C GLY A 183 17.61 7.23 11.40
N MET A 184 16.46 7.70 10.91
CA MET A 184 15.78 7.10 9.75
C MET A 184 16.64 7.09 8.47
N ALA A 185 17.54 8.06 8.29
CA ALA A 185 18.49 8.06 7.18
C ALA A 185 19.46 6.87 7.24
N ASN A 186 19.97 6.53 8.42
CA ASN A 186 20.87 5.38 8.63
C ASN A 186 20.12 4.06 8.44
N ILE A 187 18.86 3.97 8.90
CA ILE A 187 17.99 2.81 8.68
C ILE A 187 17.76 2.62 7.16
N SER A 188 17.44 3.70 6.44
CA SER A 188 17.26 3.66 4.98
C SER A 188 18.52 3.16 4.27
N ALA A 189 19.67 3.79 4.51
CA ALA A 189 20.93 3.44 3.87
C ALA A 189 21.41 2.01 4.22
N HIS A 190 21.23 1.57 5.46
CA HIS A 190 21.61 0.21 5.87
C HIS A 190 20.74 -0.86 5.18
N THR A 191 19.42 -0.66 5.16
CA THR A 191 18.49 -1.61 4.54
C THR A 191 18.57 -1.61 3.01
N GLU A 192 18.87 -0.47 2.39
CA GLU A 192 19.25 -0.34 0.98
C GLU A 192 20.51 -1.15 0.65
N ALA A 193 21.58 -1.01 1.44
CA ALA A 193 22.83 -1.76 1.25
C ALA A 193 22.63 -3.28 1.39
N LEU A 194 21.83 -3.73 2.36
CA LEU A 194 21.46 -5.15 2.51
C LEU A 194 20.65 -5.63 1.30
N ARG A 195 19.71 -4.83 0.79
CA ARG A 195 18.91 -5.18 -0.40
C ARG A 195 19.78 -5.29 -1.63
N ALA A 196 20.68 -4.34 -1.86
CA ALA A 196 21.61 -4.35 -2.98
C ALA A 196 22.49 -5.61 -2.95
N LEU A 197 23.07 -5.95 -1.79
CA LEU A 197 23.83 -7.19 -1.61
C LEU A 197 22.98 -8.44 -1.88
N LEU A 198 21.75 -8.49 -1.38
CA LEU A 198 20.86 -9.64 -1.58
C LEU A 198 20.48 -9.82 -3.06
N VAL A 199 20.12 -8.74 -3.76
CA VAL A 199 19.78 -8.77 -5.19
C VAL A 199 20.99 -9.14 -6.04
N ASP A 200 22.16 -8.53 -5.80
CA ASP A 200 23.41 -8.84 -6.51
C ASP A 200 23.82 -10.31 -6.29
N ARG A 201 23.59 -10.89 -5.10
CA ARG A 201 23.83 -12.31 -4.83
C ARG A 201 22.83 -13.23 -5.52
N LEU A 202 21.52 -12.94 -5.46
CA LEU A 202 20.47 -13.73 -6.10
C LEU A 202 20.62 -13.74 -7.63
N ALA A 203 20.97 -12.60 -8.24
CA ALA A 203 21.22 -12.50 -9.68
C ALA A 203 22.45 -13.31 -10.14
N GLY A 204 23.44 -13.50 -9.26
CA GLY A 204 24.61 -14.34 -9.52
C GLY A 204 24.40 -15.84 -9.31
N LEU A 205 23.26 -16.27 -8.75
CA LEU A 205 22.98 -17.68 -8.47
C LEU A 205 22.36 -18.37 -9.70
N GLN A 206 23.06 -19.40 -10.20
CA GLN A 206 22.67 -20.19 -11.36
C GLN A 206 22.70 -21.69 -11.05
N HIS A 207 21.83 -22.43 -11.73
CA HIS A 207 21.89 -23.88 -11.83
C HIS A 207 23.11 -24.33 -12.64
N TRP A 208 23.47 -25.61 -12.55
CA TRP A 208 24.58 -26.24 -13.27
C TRP A 208 24.53 -26.06 -14.81
N ASN A 209 23.36 -25.75 -15.37
CA ASN A 209 23.13 -25.49 -16.79
C ASN A 209 23.10 -24.00 -17.16
N GLY A 210 23.54 -23.11 -16.26
CA GLY A 210 23.60 -21.66 -16.46
C GLY A 210 22.25 -20.93 -16.33
N ARG A 211 21.15 -21.63 -16.05
CA ARG A 211 19.84 -20.98 -15.82
C ARG A 211 19.79 -20.31 -14.44
N PRO A 212 19.14 -19.15 -14.30
CA PRO A 212 19.02 -18.47 -13.01
C PRO A 212 18.23 -19.31 -11.99
N ILE A 213 18.59 -19.20 -10.71
CA ILE A 213 17.91 -19.90 -9.60
C ILE A 213 16.60 -19.21 -9.19
N CYS A 214 16.39 -17.93 -9.50
CA CYS A 214 15.17 -17.22 -9.16
C CYS A 214 14.82 -16.09 -10.14
N VAL A 215 13.54 -15.70 -10.15
CA VAL A 215 13.03 -14.48 -10.79
C VAL A 215 12.74 -13.46 -9.68
N VAL A 216 13.31 -12.26 -9.77
CA VAL A 216 13.07 -11.16 -8.84
C VAL A 216 12.08 -10.17 -9.44
N TYR A 217 11.04 -9.82 -8.68
CA TYR A 217 9.95 -8.94 -9.12
C TYR A 217 10.16 -7.48 -8.71
N GLY A 218 9.66 -6.55 -9.52
CA GLY A 218 9.69 -5.11 -9.23
C GLY A 218 11.07 -4.47 -9.37
N ASN A 219 12.04 -5.13 -10.01
CA ASN A 219 13.40 -4.64 -10.17
C ASN A 219 13.65 -4.09 -11.60
N ASP A 220 12.57 -3.61 -12.23
CA ASP A 220 12.46 -3.37 -13.68
C ASP A 220 13.34 -2.20 -14.18
N SER A 221 13.87 -1.38 -13.27
CA SER A 221 14.80 -0.28 -13.52
C SER A 221 16.28 -0.57 -13.19
N GLY A 222 16.61 -1.79 -12.76
CA GLY A 222 17.99 -2.17 -12.38
C GLY A 222 18.37 -1.73 -10.96
N ARG A 223 19.44 -0.94 -10.82
CA ARG A 223 19.88 -0.40 -9.52
C ARG A 223 19.02 0.81 -9.12
N SER A 224 17.91 0.52 -8.46
CA SER A 224 17.11 1.50 -7.73
C SER A 224 17.85 1.99 -6.47
N ASN A 225 17.57 3.23 -6.08
CA ASN A 225 18.01 3.79 -4.79
C ASN A 225 16.89 3.71 -3.74
N ALA A 226 17.20 4.07 -2.49
CA ALA A 226 16.22 4.12 -1.40
C ALA A 226 15.04 5.06 -1.67
N GLU A 227 15.14 6.09 -2.50
CA GLU A 227 13.98 6.95 -2.81
C GLU A 227 12.94 6.22 -3.66
N GLN A 228 13.39 5.32 -4.55
CA GLN A 228 12.57 4.60 -5.52
C GLN A 228 12.07 3.25 -5.01
N GLN A 229 12.77 2.62 -4.07
CA GLN A 229 12.47 1.26 -3.65
C GLN A 229 12.70 1.02 -2.15
N GLY A 230 11.78 0.24 -1.55
CA GLY A 230 11.89 -0.27 -0.19
C GLY A 230 12.81 -1.50 -0.08
N PRO A 231 13.02 -2.00 1.14
CA PRO A 231 14.15 -2.87 1.46
C PRO A 231 13.93 -4.35 1.14
N ASN A 232 12.69 -4.79 0.92
CA ASN A 232 12.41 -6.21 0.72
C ASN A 232 12.68 -6.66 -0.73
N VAL A 233 12.73 -7.97 -0.93
CA VAL A 233 12.82 -8.59 -2.26
C VAL A 233 11.65 -9.57 -2.39
N ALA A 234 10.83 -9.40 -3.42
CA ALA A 234 9.83 -10.38 -3.82
C ALA A 234 10.41 -11.21 -4.98
N CYS A 235 10.38 -12.53 -4.87
CA CYS A 235 10.94 -13.43 -5.88
C CYS A 235 10.22 -14.78 -5.89
N ASN A 236 10.39 -15.53 -6.97
CA ASN A 236 10.07 -16.95 -7.03
C ASN A 236 11.29 -17.75 -7.48
N PHE A 237 11.44 -18.94 -6.94
CA PHE A 237 12.57 -19.83 -7.24
C PHE A 237 12.23 -20.77 -8.40
N LEU A 238 13.24 -21.13 -9.17
CA LEU A 238 13.15 -21.99 -10.35
C LEU A 238 13.94 -23.28 -10.12
N ARG A 239 13.44 -24.40 -10.65
CA ARG A 239 14.22 -25.64 -10.80
C ARG A 239 15.12 -25.54 -12.04
N SER A 240 16.05 -26.48 -12.22
CA SER A 240 16.99 -26.47 -13.35
C SER A 240 16.33 -26.61 -14.73
N ASP A 241 15.08 -27.06 -14.80
CA ASP A 241 14.25 -27.10 -16.02
C ASP A 241 13.50 -25.78 -16.30
N ALA A 242 13.65 -24.78 -15.41
CA ALA A 242 12.90 -23.52 -15.33
C ALA A 242 11.42 -23.63 -14.92
N SER A 243 10.97 -24.77 -14.38
CA SER A 243 9.70 -24.85 -13.65
C SER A 243 9.78 -24.10 -12.32
N TYR A 244 8.66 -23.55 -11.85
CA TYR A 244 8.59 -22.87 -10.55
C TYR A 244 8.65 -23.85 -9.38
N VAL A 245 9.49 -23.54 -8.39
CA VAL A 245 9.45 -24.14 -7.05
C VAL A 245 8.30 -23.48 -6.28
N GLY A 246 7.47 -24.29 -5.61
CA GLY A 246 6.36 -23.78 -4.82
C GLY A 246 6.85 -22.92 -3.65
N TYR A 247 6.19 -21.80 -3.38
CA TYR A 247 6.61 -20.92 -2.28
C TYR A 247 6.53 -21.62 -0.92
N SER A 248 5.68 -22.63 -0.76
CA SER A 248 5.49 -23.40 0.47
C SER A 248 6.61 -24.43 0.64
N GLU A 249 7.09 -25.03 -0.46
CA GLU A 249 8.33 -25.83 -0.49
C GLU A 249 9.52 -24.98 -0.03
N VAL A 250 9.69 -23.79 -0.61
CA VAL A 250 10.76 -22.84 -0.22
C VAL A 250 10.64 -22.39 1.24
N HIS A 251 9.42 -22.09 1.71
CA HIS A 251 9.19 -21.68 3.10
C HIS A 251 9.56 -22.79 4.09
N LYS A 252 9.08 -24.01 3.89
CA LYS A 252 9.32 -25.16 4.77
C LYS A 252 10.82 -25.56 4.78
N LEU A 253 11.50 -25.46 3.63
CA LEU A 253 12.95 -25.68 3.54
C LEU A 253 13.76 -24.55 4.21
N ALA A 254 13.31 -23.30 4.13
CA ALA A 254 13.96 -22.19 4.83
C ALA A 254 13.79 -22.32 6.36
N GLU A 255 12.60 -22.72 6.82
CA GLU A 255 12.24 -22.89 8.23
C GLU A 255 13.12 -23.93 8.95
N ILE A 256 13.37 -25.11 8.34
CA ILE A 256 14.29 -26.11 8.92
C ILE A 256 15.75 -25.63 9.00
N HIS A 257 16.11 -24.57 8.28
CA HIS A 257 17.41 -23.90 8.35
C HIS A 257 17.38 -22.62 9.23
N ASN A 258 16.32 -22.40 10.01
CA ASN A 258 16.08 -21.21 10.85
C ASN A 258 15.98 -19.89 10.06
N ILE A 259 15.56 -19.93 8.80
CA ILE A 259 15.33 -18.77 7.95
C ILE A 259 13.83 -18.55 7.80
N HIS A 260 13.31 -17.50 8.44
CA HIS A 260 11.87 -17.21 8.45
C HIS A 260 11.52 -16.33 7.25
N LEU A 261 10.70 -16.85 6.32
CA LEU A 261 10.28 -16.15 5.11
C LEU A 261 8.78 -15.81 5.19
N ARG A 262 8.32 -14.91 4.31
CA ARG A 262 6.88 -14.67 4.10
C ARG A 262 6.50 -15.07 2.68
N THR A 263 5.32 -15.66 2.50
CA THR A 263 4.86 -16.17 1.20
C THR A 263 3.49 -15.59 0.78
N GLY A 264 3.03 -15.95 -0.42
CA GLY A 264 1.75 -15.55 -1.00
C GLY A 264 1.78 -14.17 -1.66
N CYS A 265 0.62 -13.51 -1.75
CA CYS A 265 0.45 -12.21 -2.42
C CYS A 265 0.63 -10.97 -1.52
N PHE A 266 1.14 -11.13 -0.30
CA PHE A 266 1.47 -10.05 0.66
C PHE A 266 0.39 -8.98 0.87
N CYS A 267 -0.89 -9.38 0.83
CA CYS A 267 -2.06 -8.49 0.91
C CYS A 267 -2.11 -7.41 -0.19
N THR A 268 -1.59 -7.70 -1.40
CA THR A 268 -1.68 -6.81 -2.56
C THR A 268 -1.94 -7.63 -3.84
N PRO A 269 -3.17 -8.17 -4.00
CA PRO A 269 -3.49 -9.13 -5.06
C PRO A 269 -3.30 -8.57 -6.47
N GLY A 270 -3.65 -7.31 -6.74
CA GLY A 270 -3.45 -6.71 -8.06
C GLY A 270 -1.98 -6.61 -8.48
N ALA A 271 -1.07 -6.31 -7.54
CA ALA A 271 0.37 -6.35 -7.84
C ALA A 271 0.88 -7.78 -8.00
N CYS A 272 0.37 -8.72 -7.20
CA CYS A 272 0.68 -10.14 -7.31
C CYS A 272 0.30 -10.66 -8.71
N GLN A 273 -0.95 -10.46 -9.13
CA GLN A 273 -1.46 -10.82 -10.45
C GLN A 273 -0.60 -10.22 -11.57
N HIS A 274 -0.28 -8.92 -11.49
CA HIS A 274 0.52 -8.22 -12.48
C HIS A 274 1.95 -8.79 -12.61
N TYR A 275 2.68 -8.93 -11.50
CA TYR A 275 4.07 -9.38 -11.53
C TYR A 275 4.24 -10.89 -11.78
N LEU A 276 3.23 -11.70 -11.45
CA LEU A 276 3.20 -13.12 -11.78
C LEU A 276 2.69 -13.40 -13.21
N GLY A 277 2.18 -12.38 -13.91
CA GLY A 277 1.65 -12.50 -15.27
C GLY A 277 0.33 -13.27 -15.37
N LEU A 278 -0.45 -13.34 -14.28
CA LEU A 278 -1.67 -14.13 -14.20
C LEU A 278 -2.85 -13.41 -14.87
N SER A 279 -3.51 -14.08 -15.80
CA SER A 279 -4.79 -13.61 -16.36
C SER A 279 -5.94 -13.78 -15.36
N GLU A 280 -7.09 -13.15 -15.64
CA GLU A 280 -8.31 -13.39 -14.85
C GLU A 280 -8.75 -14.86 -14.90
N LEU A 281 -8.53 -15.54 -16.04
CA LEU A 281 -8.80 -16.97 -16.19
C LEU A 281 -7.89 -17.81 -15.28
N ASP A 282 -6.59 -17.48 -15.19
CA ASP A 282 -5.67 -18.18 -14.28
C ASP A 282 -6.10 -18.01 -12.82
N LEU A 283 -6.52 -16.80 -12.42
CA LEU A 283 -7.07 -16.57 -11.08
C LEU A 283 -8.36 -17.36 -10.82
N MET A 284 -9.27 -17.45 -11.80
CA MET A 284 -10.48 -18.27 -11.69
C MET A 284 -10.15 -19.76 -11.59
N LEU A 285 -9.16 -20.25 -12.34
CA LEU A 285 -8.68 -21.63 -12.27
C LEU A 285 -8.03 -21.94 -10.91
N ASN A 286 -7.21 -21.02 -10.39
CA ASN A 286 -6.63 -21.12 -9.04
C ASN A 286 -7.74 -21.29 -7.99
N ILE A 287 -8.78 -20.44 -8.02
CA ILE A 287 -9.93 -20.54 -7.12
C ILE A 287 -10.68 -21.86 -7.32
N ALA A 288 -10.86 -22.32 -8.56
CA ALA A 288 -11.57 -23.56 -8.88
C ALA A 288 -10.83 -24.83 -8.38
N VAL A 289 -9.50 -24.81 -8.29
CA VAL A 289 -8.71 -25.89 -7.65
C VAL A 289 -8.58 -25.72 -6.12
N GLY A 290 -9.23 -24.70 -5.55
CA GLY A 290 -9.33 -24.47 -4.11
C GLY A 290 -8.36 -23.44 -3.52
N HIS A 291 -7.61 -22.69 -4.35
CA HIS A 291 -6.62 -21.73 -3.84
C HIS A 291 -7.26 -20.58 -3.04
N VAL A 292 -6.73 -20.35 -1.84
CA VAL A 292 -7.09 -19.28 -0.91
C VAL A 292 -5.83 -18.65 -0.30
N CYS A 293 -5.97 -17.44 0.24
CA CYS A 293 -4.85 -16.73 0.86
C CYS A 293 -4.28 -17.50 2.08
N GLY A 294 -3.06 -18.01 1.96
CA GLY A 294 -2.32 -18.67 3.04
C GLY A 294 -2.44 -20.20 3.07
N ASP A 295 -2.90 -20.82 1.98
CA ASP A 295 -2.77 -22.26 1.78
C ASP A 295 -1.42 -22.67 1.18
N ASP A 296 -1.27 -23.98 0.95
CA ASP A 296 -0.14 -24.61 0.29
C ASP A 296 -0.34 -24.78 -1.25
N VAL A 297 -1.40 -24.20 -1.86
CA VAL A 297 -1.69 -24.32 -3.30
C VAL A 297 -0.87 -23.26 -4.06
N ASP A 298 0.43 -23.51 -4.17
CA ASP A 298 1.43 -22.50 -4.54
C ASP A 298 1.83 -22.47 -6.02
N VAL A 299 1.54 -23.54 -6.78
CA VAL A 299 1.74 -23.61 -8.24
C VAL A 299 0.54 -24.30 -8.89
N VAL A 300 -0.08 -23.65 -9.88
CA VAL A 300 -1.22 -24.15 -10.65
C VAL A 300 -0.93 -24.00 -12.15
N HIS A 301 -1.14 -25.08 -12.91
CA HIS A 301 -0.80 -25.15 -14.35
C HIS A 301 0.63 -24.69 -14.73
N GLY A 302 1.58 -24.81 -13.79
CA GLY A 302 2.97 -24.40 -13.96
C GLY A 302 3.25 -22.91 -13.69
N LEU A 303 2.24 -22.14 -13.28
CA LEU A 303 2.37 -20.74 -12.83
C LEU A 303 2.24 -20.65 -11.30
N PRO A 304 3.02 -19.79 -10.63
CA PRO A 304 2.93 -19.61 -9.19
C PRO A 304 1.68 -18.80 -8.82
N THR A 305 1.04 -19.13 -7.70
CA THR A 305 -0.15 -18.39 -7.18
C THR A 305 0.23 -17.21 -6.28
N GLY A 306 1.53 -17.10 -5.93
CA GLY A 306 2.08 -16.10 -5.02
C GLY A 306 3.58 -15.94 -5.20
N ALA A 307 4.26 -15.30 -4.25
CA ALA A 307 5.71 -15.15 -4.25
C ALA A 307 6.34 -15.42 -2.87
N VAL A 308 7.67 -15.50 -2.82
CA VAL A 308 8.47 -15.44 -1.60
C VAL A 308 8.94 -14.00 -1.35
N ARG A 309 8.78 -13.48 -0.13
CA ARG A 309 9.26 -12.15 0.30
C ARG A 309 10.38 -12.29 1.31
N LEU A 310 11.58 -11.94 0.88
CA LEU A 310 12.77 -11.77 1.71
C LEU A 310 12.69 -10.37 2.34
N SER A 311 12.57 -10.29 3.67
CA SER A 311 12.34 -9.02 4.38
C SER A 311 13.60 -8.53 5.07
N LEU A 312 13.99 -7.28 4.83
CA LEU A 312 15.23 -6.69 5.36
C LEU A 312 14.89 -5.53 6.31
N GLY A 313 14.40 -5.90 7.49
CA GLY A 313 13.86 -5.00 8.52
C GLY A 313 12.41 -5.32 8.88
N TYR A 314 11.89 -4.67 9.92
CA TYR A 314 10.47 -4.76 10.31
C TYR A 314 9.61 -4.24 9.15
N THR A 315 8.81 -5.11 8.49
CA THR A 315 8.04 -4.79 7.25
C THR A 315 6.89 -5.77 6.96
#